data_AF-F5RJ93-F1
#
_entry.id   AF-F5RJ93-F1
#
_cell.length_a   1.000
_cell.length_b   1.000
_cell.length_c   1.000
_cell.angle_alpha   90.00
_cell.angle_beta   90.00
_cell.angle_gamma   90.00
#
_symmetry.space_group_name_H-M   'P 1'
#
loop_
_entity.id
_entity.type
_entity.pdbx_description
1 polymer ?
#
loop_
_entity_poly.entity_id
_entity_poly.type
_entity_poly.pdbx_seq_one_letter_code
_entity_poly.pdbx_strand_id
1 'polypeptide(L)'
;MMEKTRETIVDTYRLILDKLMSASIEVDRATDPGMGIVEKRDIRTQIMRMQADFRAAEYAVPNADEWNVCRVVFFGETNAGKSTLIEALRLYYAARRQTAWGTWGATIGDGNTDFTKQAAHYDVRVDSCTLRLTDLPGIEGVLEGKSPDFSKAIKDELSKANVVLYIVGNEKKPERETLKKLKSYLRQDARVYAVCNVHCKGKKNRDPALDGLYTDDLMKKMEAVRREAAVQAAEELRAVLGENYQGGYAMNAHLAFAGVAYDETSGKTLIAPHLDALIQDQEIYAREFSASYESMRVSSRLDMIVELLQEWARDFPTACYEQQRRKLSRLIGELTARDEETVGALAVLSDLQAQMEREYRVFESARAEACSAQQIFAWTIVEIPKKIASKYRSKYQDVMYKAIEQEWDGSISEKYVKQFMKDNEKGMQKFIAEEVQKKIDNARFVLQEKYERLNEKIQHVGQMGFGSATGMAFSGSGFQYKGTDLKENLWNGVDLGLNALALGGALAALFSTGVAAVITLPVIIGFAAVKHIKGKEERIAKAKAAAKDLFAQQEDRLTAKLIEKLNELDLVGQVRTKTYDKFSQMVDQHARATQEIGVVVKDLRHFFGVK
;
A
#
# COMPACT_ATOMS: atom_id res chain seq x y z
N MET A 1 16.43 27.26 3.91
CA MET A 1 15.12 27.14 4.59
C MET A 1 14.10 26.89 3.51
N MET A 2 13.42 25.74 3.49
CA MET A 2 12.32 25.51 2.56
C MET A 2 11.18 26.46 2.91
N GLU A 3 10.59 27.09 1.90
CA GLU A 3 9.47 28.00 2.04
C GLU A 3 8.23 27.21 2.49
N LYS A 4 7.58 27.60 3.59
CA LYS A 4 6.40 26.89 4.15
C LYS A 4 5.14 27.23 3.33
N THR A 5 5.11 26.81 2.08
CA THR A 5 4.06 27.17 1.11
C THR A 5 3.10 26.02 0.81
N ARG A 6 1.94 26.37 0.26
CA ARG A 6 0.99 25.40 -0.33
C ARG A 6 1.65 24.54 -1.39
N GLU A 7 2.42 25.17 -2.28
CA GLU A 7 3.09 24.52 -3.40
C GLU A 7 4.01 23.41 -2.92
N THR A 8 4.79 23.66 -1.86
CA THR A 8 5.64 22.63 -1.24
C THR A 8 4.85 21.39 -0.81
N ILE A 9 3.65 21.55 -0.24
CA ILE A 9 2.81 20.42 0.17
C ILE A 9 2.27 19.67 -1.05
N VAL A 10 1.72 20.39 -2.02
CA VAL A 10 1.15 19.80 -3.24
C VAL A 10 2.22 19.07 -4.05
N ASP A 11 3.40 19.67 -4.21
CA ASP A 11 4.52 19.06 -4.92
C ASP A 11 5.04 17.83 -4.20
N THR A 12 4.97 17.80 -2.86
CA THR A 12 5.28 16.57 -2.10
C THR A 12 4.27 15.46 -2.39
N TYR A 13 2.97 15.75 -2.43
CA TYR A 13 1.96 14.76 -2.82
C TYR A 13 2.17 14.26 -4.25
N ARG A 14 2.46 15.15 -5.19
CA ARG A 14 2.74 14.80 -6.59
C ARG A 14 3.97 13.91 -6.72
N LEU A 15 5.06 14.25 -6.03
CA LEU A 15 6.26 13.41 -5.99
C LEU A 15 5.96 11.99 -5.49
N ILE A 16 5.13 11.87 -4.45
CA ILE A 16 4.68 10.57 -3.93
C ILE A 16 3.85 9.83 -4.98
N LEU A 17 2.88 10.49 -5.60
CA LEU A 17 2.02 9.89 -6.62
C LEU A 17 2.81 9.44 -7.86
N ASP A 18 3.75 10.25 -8.32
CA ASP A 18 4.65 9.92 -9.44
C ASP A 18 5.53 8.71 -9.10
N LYS A 19 6.06 8.66 -7.86
CA LYS A 19 6.82 7.50 -7.39
C LYS A 19 5.98 6.23 -7.38
N LEU A 20 4.74 6.30 -6.88
CA LEU A 20 3.82 5.16 -6.88
C LEU A 20 3.41 4.75 -8.30
N MET A 21 3.28 5.71 -9.22
CA MET A 21 3.00 5.42 -10.62
C MET A 21 4.19 4.71 -11.29
N SER A 22 5.43 5.17 -11.05
CA SER A 22 6.64 4.48 -11.52
C SER A 22 6.70 3.04 -11.00
N ALA A 23 6.48 2.86 -9.69
CA ALA A 23 6.44 1.53 -9.07
C ALA A 23 5.38 0.62 -9.69
N SER A 24 4.18 1.13 -9.99
CA SER A 24 3.16 0.34 -10.69
C SER A 24 3.59 -0.08 -12.10
N ILE A 25 4.28 0.79 -12.84
CA ILE A 25 4.78 0.48 -14.19
C ILE A 25 5.92 -0.54 -14.11
N GLU A 26 6.80 -0.42 -13.12
CA GLU A 26 7.90 -1.37 -12.87
C GLU A 26 7.37 -2.75 -12.50
N VAL A 27 6.32 -2.83 -11.67
CA VAL A 27 5.61 -4.09 -11.39
C VAL A 27 4.99 -4.67 -12.66
N ASP A 28 4.40 -3.85 -13.52
CA ASP A 28 3.81 -4.31 -14.79
C ASP A 28 4.88 -4.85 -15.76
N ARG A 29 6.06 -4.22 -15.79
CA ARG A 29 7.23 -4.62 -16.60
C ARG A 29 7.99 -5.80 -16.02
N ALA A 30 7.89 -6.05 -14.72
CA ALA A 30 8.49 -7.21 -14.11
C ALA A 30 8.02 -8.47 -14.85
N THR A 31 9.00 -9.30 -15.24
CA THR A 31 8.84 -10.47 -16.08
C THR A 31 7.60 -11.25 -15.66
N ASP A 32 6.65 -11.45 -16.58
CA ASP A 32 5.44 -12.21 -16.30
C ASP A 32 5.86 -13.67 -16.08
N PRO A 33 5.78 -14.19 -14.85
CA PRO A 33 6.32 -15.51 -14.55
C PRO A 33 5.21 -16.52 -14.73
N GLY A 34 5.53 -17.79 -14.65
CA GLY A 34 4.59 -18.77 -14.09
C GLY A 34 4.23 -18.49 -12.61
N MET A 35 4.21 -17.22 -12.15
CA MET A 35 3.51 -16.78 -10.94
C MET A 35 2.04 -16.80 -11.27
N GLY A 36 1.22 -17.16 -10.30
CA GLY A 36 -0.20 -16.89 -10.44
C GLY A 36 -0.40 -15.41 -10.72
N ILE A 37 -1.24 -15.08 -11.71
CA ILE A 37 -1.80 -13.75 -12.02
C ILE A 37 -2.22 -12.95 -10.75
N VAL A 38 -2.41 -13.67 -9.65
CA VAL A 38 -2.80 -13.22 -8.31
C VAL A 38 -1.73 -12.37 -7.60
N GLU A 39 -0.45 -12.75 -7.56
CA GLU A 39 0.57 -12.02 -6.76
C GLU A 39 0.84 -10.62 -7.31
N LYS A 40 1.00 -10.50 -8.63
CA LYS A 40 1.16 -9.22 -9.33
C LYS A 40 -0.08 -8.33 -9.17
N ARG A 41 -1.28 -8.93 -9.17
CA ARG A 41 -2.54 -8.23 -8.93
C ARG A 41 -2.64 -7.71 -7.49
N ASP A 42 -2.18 -8.47 -6.52
CA ASP A 42 -2.25 -8.08 -5.11
C ASP A 42 -1.27 -6.94 -4.81
N ILE A 43 -0.04 -7.02 -5.33
CA ILE A 43 0.94 -5.92 -5.27
C ILE A 43 0.37 -4.65 -5.93
N ARG A 44 -0.20 -4.79 -7.13
CA ARG A 44 -0.85 -3.68 -7.84
C ARG A 44 -1.99 -3.09 -7.03
N THR A 45 -2.79 -3.93 -6.38
CA THR A 45 -3.92 -3.49 -5.54
C THR A 45 -3.43 -2.65 -4.36
N GLN A 46 -2.33 -3.03 -3.71
CA GLN A 46 -1.77 -2.22 -2.62
C GLN A 46 -1.23 -0.87 -3.12
N ILE A 47 -0.50 -0.85 -4.25
CA ILE A 47 -0.01 0.41 -4.84
C ILE A 47 -1.19 1.33 -5.22
N MET A 48 -2.26 0.77 -5.80
CA MET A 48 -3.46 1.53 -6.15
C MET A 48 -4.19 2.10 -4.92
N ARG A 49 -4.25 1.37 -3.82
CA ARG A 49 -4.80 1.87 -2.54
C ARG A 49 -4.00 3.08 -2.05
N MET A 50 -2.68 2.98 -2.02
CA MET A 50 -1.81 4.10 -1.65
C MET A 50 -2.04 5.32 -2.56
N GLN A 51 -2.12 5.11 -3.89
CA GLN A 51 -2.40 6.19 -4.84
C GLN A 51 -3.75 6.86 -4.56
N ALA A 52 -4.79 6.08 -4.25
CA ALA A 52 -6.11 6.61 -3.93
C ALA A 52 -6.07 7.47 -2.65
N ASP A 53 -5.41 6.99 -1.59
CA ASP A 53 -5.31 7.69 -0.32
C ASP A 53 -4.54 9.01 -0.45
N PHE A 54 -3.37 8.99 -1.11
CA PHE A 54 -2.58 10.21 -1.33
C PHE A 54 -3.28 11.19 -2.27
N ARG A 55 -3.98 10.70 -3.31
CA ARG A 55 -4.73 11.56 -4.23
C ARG A 55 -5.93 12.20 -3.54
N ALA A 56 -6.66 11.47 -2.70
CA ALA A 56 -7.74 12.03 -1.89
C ALA A 56 -7.21 13.12 -0.94
N ALA A 57 -6.05 12.88 -0.33
CA ALA A 57 -5.40 13.86 0.53
C ALA A 57 -4.91 15.11 -0.22
N GLU A 58 -4.34 14.96 -1.43
CA GLU A 58 -3.97 16.07 -2.31
C GLU A 58 -5.20 16.94 -2.66
N TYR A 59 -6.31 16.31 -3.05
CA TYR A 59 -7.56 17.03 -3.35
C TYR A 59 -8.15 17.74 -2.14
N ALA A 60 -7.88 17.26 -0.93
CA ALA A 60 -8.32 17.89 0.32
C ALA A 60 -7.44 19.08 0.74
N VAL A 61 -6.31 19.34 0.06
CA VAL A 61 -5.50 20.54 0.29
C VAL A 61 -6.29 21.76 -0.21
N PRO A 62 -6.46 22.82 0.62
CA PRO A 62 -7.13 24.04 0.19
C PRO A 62 -6.54 24.59 -1.11
N ASN A 63 -7.38 25.14 -1.99
CA ASN A 63 -6.91 25.80 -3.21
C ASN A 63 -6.11 27.07 -2.87
N ALA A 64 -5.47 27.68 -3.88
CA ALA A 64 -4.64 28.87 -3.67
C ALA A 64 -5.42 30.02 -3.00
N ASP A 65 -6.67 30.20 -3.39
CA ASP A 65 -7.54 31.26 -2.88
C ASP A 65 -7.97 31.04 -1.42
N GLU A 66 -8.02 29.79 -0.96
CA GLU A 66 -8.46 29.40 0.38
C GLU A 66 -7.30 29.11 1.35
N TRP A 67 -6.08 28.92 0.84
CA TRP A 67 -4.90 28.58 1.65
C TRP A 67 -4.58 29.63 2.72
N ASN A 68 -4.73 30.91 2.36
CA ASN A 68 -4.44 32.05 3.20
C ASN A 68 -5.71 32.71 3.77
N VAL A 69 -6.86 32.01 3.78
CA VAL A 69 -8.12 32.56 4.28
C VAL A 69 -8.38 32.11 5.72
N CYS A 70 -8.19 33.03 6.66
CA CYS A 70 -8.59 32.84 8.05
C CYS A 70 -10.07 33.25 8.21
N ARG A 71 -10.91 32.29 8.59
CA ARG A 71 -12.36 32.50 8.77
C ARG A 71 -12.66 32.92 10.21
N VAL A 72 -13.18 34.13 10.36
CA VAL A 72 -13.59 34.75 11.62
C VAL A 72 -15.10 34.88 11.62
N VAL A 73 -15.77 34.15 12.51
CA VAL A 73 -17.23 34.13 12.59
C VAL A 73 -17.70 34.94 13.79
N PHE A 74 -18.64 35.87 13.56
CA PHE A 74 -19.26 36.67 14.61
C PHE A 74 -20.58 36.02 15.00
N PHE A 75 -20.73 35.69 16.27
CA PHE A 75 -21.88 34.94 16.79
C PHE A 75 -22.41 35.61 18.06
N GLY A 76 -23.73 35.63 18.28
CA GLY A 76 -24.32 36.31 19.44
C GLY A 76 -25.77 36.76 19.22
N GLU A 77 -26.40 37.26 20.28
CA GLU A 77 -27.80 37.72 20.29
C GLU A 77 -28.09 38.76 19.22
N THR A 78 -29.37 38.84 18.84
CA THR A 78 -29.88 39.93 18.02
C THR A 78 -29.56 41.25 18.73
N ASN A 79 -29.12 42.25 17.97
CA ASN A 79 -28.73 43.55 18.50
C ASN A 79 -27.54 43.54 19.49
N ALA A 80 -26.75 42.46 19.59
CA ALA A 80 -25.57 42.42 20.45
C ALA A 80 -24.41 43.35 19.97
N GLY A 81 -24.52 43.90 18.76
CA GLY A 81 -23.50 44.75 18.14
C GLY A 81 -22.54 44.01 17.19
N LYS A 82 -22.91 42.82 16.70
CA LYS A 82 -22.13 42.02 15.74
C LYS A 82 -21.76 42.83 14.48
N SER A 83 -22.78 43.31 13.76
CA SER A 83 -22.62 44.06 12.52
C SER A 83 -21.88 45.39 12.75
N THR A 84 -22.09 46.05 13.90
CA THR A 84 -21.34 47.26 14.29
C THR A 84 -19.84 47.00 14.43
N LEU A 85 -19.45 45.90 15.08
CA LEU A 85 -18.04 45.53 15.21
C LEU A 85 -17.43 45.15 13.85
N ILE A 86 -18.19 44.43 13.03
CA ILE A 86 -17.75 44.05 11.68
C ILE A 86 -17.51 45.30 10.83
N GLU A 87 -18.43 46.27 10.83
CA GLU A 87 -18.25 47.56 10.13
C GLU A 87 -17.02 48.33 10.63
N ALA A 88 -16.80 48.37 11.96
CA ALA A 88 -15.62 49.00 12.54
C ALA A 88 -14.33 48.33 12.06
N LEU A 89 -14.27 46.99 12.02
CA LEU A 89 -13.12 46.24 11.52
C LEU A 89 -12.93 46.40 10.01
N ARG A 90 -14.00 46.33 9.22
CA ARG A 90 -13.96 46.53 7.76
C ARG A 90 -13.40 47.91 7.41
N LEU A 91 -13.86 48.94 8.11
CA LEU A 91 -13.34 50.30 7.96
C LEU A 91 -11.89 50.42 8.41
N TYR A 92 -11.54 49.82 9.55
CA TYR A 92 -10.19 49.88 10.11
C TYR A 92 -9.14 49.36 9.12
N TYR A 93 -9.46 48.23 8.48
CA TYR A 93 -8.56 47.60 7.50
C TYR A 93 -8.78 48.07 6.05
N ALA A 94 -9.76 48.93 5.78
CA ALA A 94 -9.96 49.46 4.44
C ALA A 94 -8.74 50.29 4.03
N ALA A 95 -8.14 49.96 2.88
CA ALA A 95 -7.08 50.79 2.32
C ALA A 95 -7.64 52.20 2.05
N ARG A 96 -6.93 53.26 2.50
CA ARG A 96 -7.28 54.69 2.34
C ARG A 96 -7.72 55.14 0.94
N ARG A 97 -7.54 54.32 -0.11
CA ARG A 97 -7.97 54.58 -1.50
C ARG A 97 -9.41 54.13 -1.82
N GLN A 98 -10.04 53.24 -1.03
CA GLN A 98 -11.40 52.74 -1.28
C GLN A 98 -12.51 53.48 -0.51
N THR A 99 -12.15 54.47 0.30
CA THR A 99 -13.08 55.24 1.17
C THR A 99 -14.03 56.18 0.41
N ALA A 100 -13.79 56.43 -0.89
CA ALA A 100 -14.51 57.46 -1.64
C ALA A 100 -15.93 57.10 -2.12
N TRP A 101 -16.37 55.82 -2.03
CA TRP A 101 -17.65 55.37 -2.61
C TRP A 101 -18.41 54.30 -1.79
N GLY A 102 -18.11 54.12 -0.50
CA GLY A 102 -18.76 53.12 0.36
C GLY A 102 -19.91 53.67 1.19
N THR A 103 -21.06 52.99 1.22
CA THR A 103 -22.14 53.23 2.20
C THR A 103 -21.80 52.52 3.51
N TRP A 104 -21.01 53.16 4.37
CA TRP A 104 -20.59 52.59 5.66
C TRP A 104 -21.66 52.75 6.75
N GLY A 105 -21.82 51.73 7.58
CA GLY A 105 -22.84 51.70 8.63
C GLY A 105 -24.23 51.26 8.16
N ALA A 106 -24.43 50.99 6.86
CA ALA A 106 -25.73 50.56 6.32
C ALA A 106 -26.19 49.18 6.84
N THR A 107 -25.28 48.39 7.41
CA THR A 107 -25.56 47.09 8.04
C THR A 107 -25.81 47.21 9.55
N ILE A 108 -25.62 48.40 10.14
CA ILE A 108 -25.91 48.67 11.55
C ILE A 108 -27.40 49.01 11.65
N GLY A 109 -28.17 48.10 12.26
CA GLY A 109 -29.62 48.25 12.41
C GLY A 109 -30.03 49.43 13.30
N ASP A 110 -31.25 49.92 13.09
CA ASP A 110 -31.92 50.97 13.87
C ASP A 110 -32.56 50.46 15.18
N GLY A 111 -32.37 49.17 15.50
CA GLY A 111 -32.97 48.49 16.65
C GLY A 111 -34.32 47.83 16.37
N ASN A 112 -34.87 47.91 15.15
CA ASN A 112 -36.13 47.27 14.76
C ASN A 112 -35.92 46.18 13.71
N THR A 113 -36.25 44.94 14.08
CA THR A 113 -36.27 43.70 13.25
C THR A 113 -34.95 43.21 12.67
N ASP A 114 -34.75 41.88 12.71
CA ASP A 114 -33.59 41.13 12.21
C ASP A 114 -33.28 41.45 10.73
N PHE A 115 -32.30 42.32 10.48
CA PHE A 115 -31.87 42.68 9.13
C PHE A 115 -31.04 41.57 8.45
N THR A 116 -30.36 40.72 9.21
CA THR A 116 -29.48 39.67 8.66
C THR A 116 -30.23 38.34 8.59
N LYS A 117 -30.79 38.00 7.43
CA LYS A 117 -31.50 36.71 7.19
C LYS A 117 -30.59 35.60 6.65
N GLN A 118 -29.40 35.94 6.15
CA GLN A 118 -28.39 35.04 5.61
C GLN A 118 -27.00 35.48 6.10
N ALA A 119 -26.05 34.54 6.15
CA ALA A 119 -24.68 34.87 6.53
C ALA A 119 -24.07 35.86 5.53
N ALA A 120 -23.49 36.96 6.03
CA ALA A 120 -22.81 37.95 5.20
C ALA A 120 -21.29 37.80 5.35
N HIS A 121 -20.55 37.83 4.24
CA HIS A 121 -19.11 37.66 4.23
C HIS A 121 -18.40 38.94 3.81
N TYR A 122 -17.34 39.30 4.54
CA TYR A 122 -16.51 40.45 4.25
C TYR A 122 -15.04 40.06 4.30
N ASP A 123 -14.37 40.19 3.16
CA ASP A 123 -12.95 39.85 3.05
C ASP A 123 -12.10 41.10 3.28
N VAL A 124 -11.11 40.94 4.15
CA VAL A 124 -10.17 41.99 4.53
C VAL A 124 -8.76 41.43 4.39
N ARG A 125 -7.86 42.18 3.73
CA ARG A 125 -6.46 41.76 3.58
C ARG A 125 -5.61 42.30 4.73
N VAL A 126 -4.92 41.39 5.42
CA VAL A 126 -3.91 41.68 6.44
C VAL A 126 -2.62 40.99 6.01
N ASP A 127 -1.65 41.77 5.57
CA ASP A 127 -0.42 41.29 4.95
C ASP A 127 -0.69 40.28 3.81
N SER A 128 -0.23 39.04 3.93
CA SER A 128 -0.44 37.95 2.97
C SER A 128 -1.68 37.10 3.27
N CYS A 129 -2.42 37.39 4.34
CA CYS A 129 -3.61 36.64 4.77
C CYS A 129 -4.89 37.43 4.47
N THR A 130 -5.94 36.71 4.07
CA THR A 130 -7.29 37.25 3.96
C THR A 130 -8.08 36.84 5.20
N LEU A 131 -8.51 37.81 6.00
CA LEU A 131 -9.49 37.60 7.05
C LEU A 131 -10.88 37.64 6.42
N ARG A 132 -11.60 36.52 6.44
CA ARG A 132 -13.00 36.45 6.05
C ARG A 132 -13.88 36.62 7.28
N LEU A 133 -14.45 37.81 7.43
CA LEU A 133 -15.37 38.17 8.52
C LEU A 133 -16.78 37.74 8.13
N THR A 134 -17.34 36.76 8.83
CA THR A 134 -18.70 36.26 8.59
C THR A 134 -19.64 36.76 9.68
N ASP A 135 -20.64 37.57 9.30
CA ASP A 135 -21.74 37.98 10.17
C ASP A 135 -22.83 36.90 10.14
N LEU A 136 -23.07 36.25 11.27
CA LEU A 136 -24.18 35.31 11.39
C LEU A 136 -25.44 36.01 11.88
N PRO A 137 -26.63 35.52 11.48
CA PRO A 137 -27.90 36.01 12.00
C PRO A 137 -27.97 35.88 13.54
N GLY A 138 -28.84 36.67 14.18
CA GLY A 138 -29.08 36.60 15.63
C GLY A 138 -29.44 35.19 16.11
N ILE A 139 -28.90 34.79 17.27
CA ILE A 139 -29.11 33.43 17.82
C ILE A 139 -30.57 33.13 18.21
N GLU A 140 -31.41 34.15 18.36
CA GLU A 140 -32.84 34.01 18.66
C GLU A 140 -33.56 33.22 17.55
N GLY A 141 -33.19 33.43 16.28
CA GLY A 141 -33.71 32.66 15.15
C GLY A 141 -33.28 31.17 15.13
N VAL A 142 -32.18 30.83 15.80
CA VAL A 142 -31.65 29.43 15.92
C VAL A 142 -32.36 28.65 17.03
N LEU A 143 -32.89 29.35 18.02
CA LEU A 143 -33.63 28.78 19.14
C LEU A 143 -35.11 28.56 18.80
N GLU A 144 -35.70 29.41 17.95
CA GLU A 144 -37.12 29.35 17.57
C GLU A 144 -37.51 28.29 16.52
N GLY A 145 -36.59 27.40 16.12
CA GLY A 145 -36.92 26.33 15.17
C GLY A 145 -37.30 26.82 13.75
N LYS A 146 -36.87 28.02 13.37
CA LYS A 146 -37.08 28.57 12.03
C LYS A 146 -36.26 27.75 11.02
N SER A 147 -36.94 26.86 10.29
CA SER A 147 -36.46 26.06 9.13
C SER A 147 -35.20 25.17 9.33
N PRO A 148 -35.23 23.89 8.92
CA PRO A 148 -34.03 23.03 8.92
C PRO A 148 -32.86 23.60 8.10
N ASP A 149 -33.13 24.41 7.08
CA ASP A 149 -32.12 24.99 6.20
C ASP A 149 -31.29 26.08 6.89
N PHE A 150 -31.89 26.82 7.81
CA PHE A 150 -31.22 27.88 8.57
C PHE A 150 -30.19 27.30 9.56
N SER A 151 -30.55 26.20 10.22
CA SER A 151 -29.63 25.45 11.11
C SER A 151 -28.45 24.86 10.33
N LYS A 152 -28.69 24.40 9.10
CA LYS A 152 -27.64 23.86 8.22
C LYS A 152 -26.62 24.91 7.79
N ALA A 153 -27.08 26.10 7.37
CA ALA A 153 -26.18 27.18 6.95
C ALA A 153 -25.25 27.64 8.09
N ILE A 154 -25.79 27.79 9.31
CA ILE A 154 -24.99 28.17 10.49
C ILE A 154 -24.00 27.07 10.87
N LYS A 155 -24.41 25.80 10.81
CA LYS A 155 -23.53 24.66 11.04
C LYS A 155 -22.39 24.63 10.02
N ASP A 156 -22.69 24.83 8.74
CA ASP A 156 -21.69 24.81 7.67
C ASP A 156 -20.64 25.93 7.86
N GLU A 157 -21.05 27.13 8.28
CA GLU A 157 -20.12 28.24 8.57
C GLU A 157 -19.29 28.00 9.83
N LEU A 158 -19.90 27.56 10.93
CA LEU A 158 -19.19 27.28 12.18
C LEU A 158 -18.23 26.09 12.06
N SER A 159 -18.54 25.10 11.22
CA SER A 159 -17.66 23.96 10.95
C SER A 159 -16.37 24.33 10.23
N LYS A 160 -16.36 25.49 9.55
CA LYS A 160 -15.20 26.04 8.82
C LYS A 160 -14.46 27.12 9.60
N ALA A 161 -15.04 27.62 10.70
CA ALA A 161 -14.49 28.73 11.46
C ALA A 161 -13.13 28.39 12.08
N ASN A 162 -12.17 29.30 11.95
CA ASN A 162 -10.90 29.23 12.68
C ASN A 162 -11.02 29.98 14.00
N VAL A 163 -11.67 31.15 13.96
CA VAL A 163 -11.92 32.01 15.09
C VAL A 163 -13.42 32.29 15.19
N VAL A 164 -13.97 32.24 16.40
CA VAL A 164 -15.34 32.66 16.68
C VAL A 164 -15.32 33.77 17.74
N LEU A 165 -15.89 34.92 17.39
CA LEU A 165 -16.09 36.03 18.31
C LEU A 165 -17.54 36.00 18.79
N TYR A 166 -17.73 35.57 20.05
CA TYR A 166 -19.02 35.53 20.72
C TYR A 166 -19.35 36.91 21.31
N ILE A 167 -20.25 37.65 20.68
CA ILE A 167 -20.60 39.02 21.06
C ILE A 167 -21.71 39.00 22.14
N VAL A 168 -21.42 39.62 23.28
CA VAL A 168 -22.33 39.74 24.44
C VAL A 168 -22.80 41.18 24.53
N GLY A 169 -24.10 41.43 24.30
CA GLY A 169 -24.65 42.79 24.19
C GLY A 169 -25.40 43.34 25.41
N ASN A 170 -26.17 42.53 26.14
CA ASN A 170 -27.26 43.04 27.00
C ASN A 170 -27.18 42.64 28.48
N GLU A 171 -25.98 42.52 29.08
CA GLU A 171 -25.78 42.09 30.48
C GLU A 171 -26.44 40.74 30.84
N LYS A 172 -27.07 40.06 29.88
CA LYS A 172 -27.70 38.77 30.01
C LYS A 172 -26.64 37.69 29.90
N LYS A 173 -26.73 36.75 30.82
CA LYS A 173 -25.92 35.54 30.86
C LYS A 173 -26.16 34.70 29.59
N PRO A 174 -25.12 34.23 28.89
CA PRO A 174 -25.28 33.35 27.73
C PRO A 174 -26.09 32.10 28.05
N GLU A 175 -27.06 31.76 27.19
CA GLU A 175 -27.88 30.56 27.37
C GLU A 175 -27.08 29.27 27.11
N ARG A 176 -27.08 28.36 28.08
CA ARG A 176 -26.34 27.08 28.00
C ARG A 176 -26.73 26.22 26.80
N GLU A 177 -28.01 26.22 26.43
CA GLU A 177 -28.54 25.48 25.27
C GLU A 177 -27.86 25.94 23.96
N THR A 178 -27.74 27.25 23.77
CA THR A 178 -27.07 27.86 22.62
C THR A 178 -25.59 27.50 22.58
N LEU A 179 -24.91 27.53 23.73
CA LEU A 179 -23.49 27.16 23.81
C LEU A 179 -23.26 25.68 23.49
N LYS A 180 -24.18 24.78 23.87
CA LYS A 180 -24.12 23.37 23.49
C LYS A 180 -24.29 23.18 21.99
N LYS A 181 -25.23 23.90 21.36
CA LYS A 181 -25.41 23.90 19.90
C LYS A 181 -24.16 24.42 19.19
N LEU A 182 -23.61 25.54 19.64
CA LEU A 182 -22.34 26.09 19.16
C LEU A 182 -21.23 25.02 19.24
N LYS A 183 -21.05 24.37 20.40
CA LYS A 183 -20.08 23.29 20.56
C LYS A 183 -20.26 22.16 19.55
N SER A 184 -21.51 21.77 19.27
CA SER A 184 -21.80 20.68 18.34
C SER A 184 -21.50 21.02 16.87
N TYR A 185 -21.41 22.31 16.54
CA TYR A 185 -21.14 22.80 15.18
C TYR A 185 -19.69 23.23 14.96
N LEU A 186 -18.96 23.52 16.04
CA LEU A 186 -17.57 23.99 15.99
C LEU A 186 -16.61 22.91 15.48
N ARG A 187 -15.65 23.34 14.66
CA ARG A 187 -14.45 22.56 14.35
C ARG A 187 -13.63 22.32 15.62
N GLN A 188 -13.00 21.15 15.75
CA GLN A 188 -12.30 20.76 16.99
C GLN A 188 -11.21 21.75 17.43
N ASP A 189 -10.51 22.37 16.48
CA ASP A 189 -9.42 23.32 16.68
C ASP A 189 -9.86 24.80 16.59
N ALA A 190 -11.16 25.08 16.49
CA ALA A 190 -11.67 26.45 16.46
C ALA A 190 -11.49 27.12 17.83
N ARG A 191 -11.05 28.38 17.83
CA ARG A 191 -10.88 29.17 19.05
C ARG A 191 -12.00 30.18 19.22
N VAL A 192 -12.58 30.23 20.42
CA VAL A 192 -13.75 31.05 20.76
C VAL A 192 -13.32 32.11 21.77
N TYR A 193 -13.64 33.37 21.46
CA TYR A 193 -13.39 34.52 22.32
C TYR A 193 -14.71 35.23 22.63
N ALA A 194 -14.91 35.64 23.89
CA ALA A 194 -16.03 36.49 24.26
C ALA A 194 -15.68 37.95 24.00
N VAL A 195 -16.60 38.71 23.41
CA VAL A 195 -16.48 40.16 23.25
C VAL A 195 -17.70 40.80 23.89
N CYS A 196 -17.50 41.34 25.08
CA CYS A 196 -18.51 42.07 25.82
C CYS A 196 -18.61 43.50 25.26
N ASN A 197 -19.69 43.76 24.54
CA ASN A 197 -19.99 45.06 23.97
C ASN A 197 -20.58 45.97 25.05
N VAL A 198 -19.84 47.01 25.42
CA VAL A 198 -20.17 47.97 26.47
C VAL A 198 -20.92 49.15 25.85
N HIS A 199 -22.21 49.25 26.14
CA HIS A 199 -23.04 50.36 25.68
C HIS A 199 -22.89 51.60 26.57
N CYS A 200 -22.17 52.61 26.07
CA CYS A 200 -22.05 53.91 26.72
C CYS A 200 -22.29 55.04 25.70
N LYS A 201 -23.52 55.57 25.65
CA LYS A 201 -23.88 56.71 24.79
C LYS A 201 -23.32 58.02 25.36
N GLY A 202 -22.84 58.90 24.50
CA GLY A 202 -22.46 60.26 24.89
C GLY A 202 -23.70 61.13 25.18
N LYS A 203 -23.49 62.25 25.87
CA LYS A 203 -24.53 63.23 26.19
C LYS A 203 -24.36 64.45 25.28
N LYS A 204 -25.45 64.86 24.60
CA LYS A 204 -25.43 66.02 23.68
C LYS A 204 -25.00 67.33 24.36
N ASN A 205 -25.42 67.51 25.61
CA ASN A 205 -25.11 68.66 26.45
C ASN A 205 -24.54 68.16 27.78
N ARG A 206 -23.33 67.63 27.78
CA ARG A 206 -22.62 67.25 29.02
C ARG A 206 -22.08 68.50 29.70
N ASP A 207 -22.30 68.62 31.00
CA ASP A 207 -21.59 69.58 31.84
C ASP A 207 -20.52 68.83 32.66
N PRO A 208 -19.22 68.95 32.35
CA PRO A 208 -18.17 68.23 33.10
C PRO A 208 -18.19 68.49 34.61
N ALA A 209 -18.68 69.65 35.07
CA ALA A 209 -18.75 69.99 36.49
C ALA A 209 -19.90 69.27 37.22
N LEU A 210 -20.97 68.90 36.52
CA LEU A 210 -22.16 68.23 37.09
C LEU A 210 -22.22 66.73 36.73
N ASP A 211 -21.87 66.39 35.51
CA ASP A 211 -21.98 65.04 34.94
C ASP A 211 -20.68 64.23 35.01
N GLY A 212 -19.53 64.87 35.27
CA GLY A 212 -18.20 64.26 35.14
C GLY A 212 -17.80 64.01 33.68
N LEU A 213 -16.60 63.45 33.45
CA LEU A 213 -16.09 63.17 32.10
C LEU A 213 -16.72 61.89 31.52
N TYR A 214 -17.00 61.89 30.21
CA TYR A 214 -17.48 60.69 29.50
C TYR A 214 -16.51 59.51 29.62
N THR A 215 -15.20 59.77 29.61
CA THR A 215 -14.17 58.72 29.77
C THR A 215 -14.29 58.01 31.10
N ASP A 216 -14.69 58.70 32.17
CA ASP A 216 -14.86 58.12 33.50
C ASP A 216 -16.11 57.23 33.52
N ASP A 217 -17.22 57.69 32.93
CA ASP A 217 -18.44 56.90 32.75
C ASP A 217 -18.18 55.62 31.93
N LEU A 218 -17.44 55.75 30.83
CA LEU A 218 -17.05 54.64 29.97
C LEU A 218 -16.17 53.64 30.72
N MET A 219 -15.14 54.11 31.42
CA MET A 219 -14.24 53.26 32.19
C MET A 219 -14.97 52.54 33.32
N LYS A 220 -15.84 53.25 34.05
CA LYS A 220 -16.68 52.66 35.10
C LYS A 220 -17.58 51.54 34.56
N LYS A 221 -18.23 51.77 33.42
CA LYS A 221 -19.05 50.74 32.75
C LYS A 221 -18.20 49.57 32.24
N MET A 222 -17.05 49.84 31.65
CA MET A 222 -16.13 48.78 31.21
C MET A 222 -15.64 47.94 32.39
N GLU A 223 -15.33 48.54 33.53
CA GLU A 223 -14.95 47.82 34.74
C GLU A 223 -16.11 47.00 35.33
N ALA A 224 -17.32 47.56 35.37
CA ALA A 224 -18.51 46.85 35.83
C ALA A 224 -18.78 45.60 34.96
N VAL A 225 -18.79 45.77 33.63
CA VAL A 225 -18.93 44.66 32.68
C VAL A 225 -17.80 43.65 32.85
N ARG A 226 -16.56 44.10 33.05
CA ARG A 226 -15.41 43.20 33.25
C ARG A 226 -15.51 42.38 34.55
N ARG A 227 -16.03 42.96 35.63
CA ARG A 227 -16.14 42.28 36.94
C ARG A 227 -17.30 41.30 37.00
N GLU A 228 -18.38 41.55 36.27
CA GLU A 228 -19.60 40.75 36.37
C GLU A 228 -19.94 40.03 35.05
N ALA A 229 -20.44 40.75 34.05
CA ALA A 229 -20.93 40.15 32.81
C ALA A 229 -19.86 39.34 32.05
N ALA A 230 -18.62 39.84 31.98
CA ALA A 230 -17.51 39.15 31.32
C ALA A 230 -17.07 37.89 32.09
N VAL A 231 -17.09 37.93 33.44
CA VAL A 231 -16.78 36.76 34.28
C VAL A 231 -17.86 35.70 34.11
N GLN A 232 -19.13 36.08 34.20
CA GLN A 232 -20.25 35.16 34.02
C GLN A 232 -20.26 34.53 32.62
N ALA A 233 -20.01 35.33 31.57
CA ALA A 233 -19.91 34.82 30.20
C ALA A 233 -18.71 33.88 30.05
N ALA A 234 -17.55 34.21 30.62
CA ALA A 234 -16.36 33.38 30.58
C ALA A 234 -16.56 32.04 31.31
N GLU A 235 -17.20 32.03 32.48
CA GLU A 235 -17.49 30.82 33.25
C GLU A 235 -18.39 29.86 32.46
N GLU A 236 -19.47 30.37 31.86
CA GLU A 236 -20.39 29.56 31.06
C GLU A 236 -19.78 29.05 29.76
N LEU A 237 -19.05 29.92 29.04
CA LEU A 237 -18.33 29.53 27.83
C LEU A 237 -17.27 28.48 28.15
N ARG A 238 -16.50 28.65 29.22
CA ARG A 238 -15.48 27.68 29.63
C ARG A 238 -16.09 26.36 30.10
N ALA A 239 -17.20 26.40 30.83
CA ALA A 239 -17.89 25.20 31.29
C ALA A 239 -18.41 24.35 30.12
N VAL A 240 -18.91 24.97 29.05
CA VAL A 240 -19.44 24.25 27.89
C VAL A 240 -18.34 23.93 26.87
N LEU A 241 -17.56 24.91 26.44
CA LEU A 241 -16.62 24.81 25.32
C LEU A 241 -15.24 24.26 25.74
N GLY A 242 -14.89 24.27 27.03
CA GLY A 242 -13.62 23.73 27.52
C GLY A 242 -12.43 24.48 26.91
N GLU A 243 -11.50 23.73 26.33
CA GLU A 243 -10.26 24.26 25.74
C GLU A 243 -10.48 25.13 24.49
N ASN A 244 -11.64 25.02 23.83
CA ASN A 244 -11.96 25.88 22.69
C ASN A 244 -12.13 27.35 23.11
N TYR A 245 -12.48 27.64 24.37
CA TYR A 245 -12.60 29.01 24.87
C TYR A 245 -11.24 29.58 25.31
N GLN A 246 -10.87 30.75 24.79
CA GLN A 246 -9.52 31.30 24.92
C GLN A 246 -9.43 32.63 25.67
N GLY A 247 -10.56 33.30 25.92
CA GLY A 247 -10.56 34.54 26.69
C GLY A 247 -11.72 35.48 26.37
N GLY A 248 -11.76 36.60 27.08
CA GLY A 248 -12.79 37.62 26.96
C GLY A 248 -12.23 39.03 26.84
N TYR A 249 -12.86 39.84 26.01
CA TYR A 249 -12.56 41.25 25.78
C TYR A 249 -13.77 42.11 26.16
N ALA A 250 -13.52 43.32 26.66
CA ALA A 250 -14.55 44.32 26.89
C ALA A 250 -14.23 45.56 26.05
N MET A 251 -15.18 45.96 25.20
CA MET A 251 -14.99 47.06 24.25
C MET A 251 -16.30 47.77 23.97
N ASN A 252 -16.27 48.98 23.41
CA ASN A 252 -17.48 49.68 22.95
C ASN A 252 -17.50 49.70 21.42
N ALA A 253 -18.27 48.79 20.80
CA ALA A 253 -18.31 48.65 19.34
C ALA A 253 -18.87 49.89 18.63
N HIS A 254 -19.81 50.60 19.26
CA HIS A 254 -20.41 51.78 18.67
C HIS A 254 -19.46 52.98 18.67
N LEU A 255 -18.74 53.20 19.78
CA LEU A 255 -17.68 54.20 19.86
C LEU A 255 -16.52 53.86 18.91
N ALA A 256 -16.17 52.57 18.78
CA ALA A 256 -15.17 52.09 17.84
C ALA A 256 -15.54 52.44 16.39
N PHE A 257 -16.76 52.09 15.97
CA PHE A 257 -17.26 52.44 14.63
C PHE A 257 -17.27 53.96 14.41
N ALA A 258 -17.80 54.73 15.35
CA ALA A 258 -17.83 56.19 15.26
C ALA A 258 -16.43 56.82 15.15
N GLY A 259 -15.44 56.25 15.84
CA GLY A 259 -14.04 56.71 15.79
C GLY A 259 -13.36 56.40 14.47
N VAL A 260 -13.56 55.19 13.93
CA VAL A 260 -12.94 54.76 12.66
C VAL A 260 -13.66 55.35 11.44
N ALA A 261 -14.96 55.61 11.53
CA ALA A 261 -15.79 56.14 10.43
C ALA A 261 -15.62 57.66 10.21
N TYR A 262 -14.40 58.18 10.39
CA TYR A 262 -14.06 59.58 10.15
C TYR A 262 -12.76 59.68 9.37
N ASP A 263 -12.78 60.44 8.28
CA ASP A 263 -11.59 60.73 7.50
C ASP A 263 -10.98 62.05 7.95
N GLU A 264 -9.93 61.94 8.76
CA GLU A 264 -9.15 63.08 9.26
C GLU A 264 -8.52 63.91 8.12
N THR A 265 -8.29 63.31 6.93
CA THR A 265 -7.68 64.03 5.80
C THR A 265 -8.67 64.94 5.08
N SER A 266 -9.93 64.51 4.95
CA SER A 266 -11.00 65.31 4.34
C SER A 266 -11.85 66.07 5.35
N GLY A 267 -11.70 65.78 6.64
CA GLY A 267 -12.50 66.37 7.72
C GLY A 267 -13.97 65.95 7.68
N LYS A 268 -14.28 64.81 7.05
CA LYS A 268 -15.65 64.35 6.81
C LYS A 268 -15.92 62.98 7.43
N THR A 269 -17.17 62.78 7.82
CA THR A 269 -17.66 61.45 8.19
C THR A 269 -17.65 60.52 6.97
N LEU A 270 -17.31 59.25 7.21
CA LEU A 270 -17.44 58.17 6.23
C LEU A 270 -18.80 57.46 6.35
N ILE A 271 -19.61 57.80 7.35
CA ILE A 271 -20.94 57.23 7.55
C ILE A 271 -21.86 57.67 6.40
N ALA A 272 -22.72 56.76 5.93
CA ALA A 272 -23.60 57.06 4.80
C ALA A 272 -24.53 58.26 5.13
N PRO A 273 -24.71 59.24 4.21
CA PRO A 273 -25.43 60.48 4.50
C PRO A 273 -26.90 60.33 4.93
N HIS A 274 -27.53 59.19 4.65
CA HIS A 274 -28.92 58.91 5.02
C HIS A 274 -29.06 58.34 6.45
N LEU A 275 -27.95 58.08 7.15
CA LEU A 275 -27.92 57.50 8.49
C LEU A 275 -27.78 58.59 9.57
N ASP A 276 -28.76 59.51 9.60
CA ASP A 276 -28.73 60.70 10.47
C ASP A 276 -28.48 60.36 11.95
N ALA A 277 -29.04 59.26 12.45
CA ALA A 277 -28.86 58.83 13.84
C ALA A 277 -27.40 58.47 14.16
N LEU A 278 -26.72 57.72 13.27
CA LEU A 278 -25.32 57.34 13.47
C LEU A 278 -24.38 58.54 13.32
N ILE A 279 -24.70 59.46 12.41
CA ILE A 279 -23.95 60.72 12.25
C ILE A 279 -24.09 61.57 13.52
N GLN A 280 -25.31 61.72 14.05
CA GLN A 280 -25.55 62.43 15.30
C GLN A 280 -24.80 61.80 16.49
N ASP A 281 -24.82 60.48 16.60
CA ASP A 281 -24.08 59.77 17.64
C ASP A 281 -22.56 59.96 17.49
N GLN A 282 -22.02 59.94 16.27
CA GLN A 282 -20.61 60.26 16.00
C GLN A 282 -20.26 61.70 16.41
N GLU A 283 -21.09 62.68 16.09
CA GLU A 283 -20.88 64.08 16.49
C GLU A 283 -20.92 64.25 18.01
N ILE A 284 -21.83 63.55 18.69
CA ILE A 284 -21.92 63.55 20.15
C ILE A 284 -20.62 62.97 20.74
N TYR A 285 -20.16 61.80 20.29
CA TYR A 285 -18.90 61.26 20.75
C TYR A 285 -17.71 62.17 20.43
N ALA A 286 -17.66 62.76 19.23
CA ALA A 286 -16.59 63.69 18.87
C ALA A 286 -16.52 64.85 19.86
N ARG A 287 -17.66 65.42 20.30
CA ARG A 287 -17.67 66.46 21.35
C ARG A 287 -17.14 65.95 22.68
N GLU A 288 -17.54 64.76 23.10
CA GLU A 288 -17.07 64.12 24.35
C GLU A 288 -15.54 63.90 24.36
N PHE A 289 -14.93 63.78 23.17
CA PHE A 289 -13.48 63.59 22.99
C PHE A 289 -12.76 64.82 22.42
N SER A 290 -13.35 66.02 22.50
CA SER A 290 -12.73 67.26 21.99
C SER A 290 -12.29 67.17 20.52
N ALA A 291 -13.11 66.52 19.69
CA ALA A 291 -12.88 66.19 18.28
C ALA A 291 -11.67 65.27 17.99
N SER A 292 -11.15 64.57 19.01
CA SER A 292 -10.11 63.56 18.84
C SER A 292 -10.71 62.19 18.51
N TYR A 293 -10.80 61.88 17.22
CA TYR A 293 -11.23 60.56 16.73
C TYR A 293 -10.23 59.44 17.11
N GLU A 294 -8.95 59.77 17.25
CA GLU A 294 -7.95 58.84 17.79
C GLU A 294 -8.24 58.45 19.24
N SER A 295 -8.58 59.42 20.08
CA SER A 295 -8.98 59.15 21.47
C SER A 295 -10.24 58.29 21.55
N MET A 296 -11.19 58.46 20.62
CA MET A 296 -12.37 57.60 20.49
C MET A 296 -11.97 56.16 20.15
N ARG A 297 -11.05 55.95 19.20
CA ARG A 297 -10.54 54.63 18.82
C ARG A 297 -9.88 53.93 20.00
N VAL A 298 -8.92 54.59 20.67
CA VAL A 298 -8.19 54.01 21.81
C VAL A 298 -9.14 53.71 22.98
N SER A 299 -10.04 54.65 23.31
CA SER A 299 -10.98 54.47 24.42
C SER A 299 -12.04 53.40 24.15
N SER A 300 -12.35 53.12 22.87
CA SER A 300 -13.24 52.03 22.49
C SER A 300 -12.63 50.64 22.71
N ARG A 301 -11.29 50.56 22.77
CA ARG A 301 -10.47 49.34 22.83
C ARG A 301 -10.63 48.38 21.64
N LEU A 302 -10.95 48.92 20.45
CA LEU A 302 -10.97 48.16 19.20
C LEU A 302 -9.61 47.49 18.92
N ASP A 303 -8.52 48.14 19.30
CA ASP A 303 -7.15 47.67 19.06
C ASP A 303 -6.89 46.28 19.63
N MET A 304 -7.51 45.89 20.76
CA MET A 304 -7.35 44.54 21.32
C MET A 304 -7.88 43.44 20.37
N ILE A 305 -8.98 43.72 19.67
CA ILE A 305 -9.56 42.78 18.70
C ILE A 305 -8.75 42.81 17.40
N VAL A 306 -8.27 43.99 16.99
CA VAL A 306 -7.39 44.13 15.83
C VAL A 306 -6.09 43.34 16.04
N GLU A 307 -5.41 43.53 17.17
CA GLU A 307 -4.16 42.84 17.51
C GLU A 307 -4.36 41.32 17.52
N LEU A 308 -5.44 40.83 18.12
CA LEU A 308 -5.81 39.41 18.09
C LEU A 308 -5.93 38.90 16.64
N LEU A 309 -6.68 39.60 15.80
CA LEU A 309 -6.91 39.17 14.42
C LEU A 309 -5.65 39.30 13.56
N GLN A 310 -4.78 40.27 13.83
CA GLN A 310 -3.48 40.42 13.18
C GLN A 310 -2.51 39.30 13.57
N GLU A 311 -2.48 38.91 14.85
CA GLU A 311 -1.69 37.75 15.31
C GLU A 311 -2.16 36.48 14.59
N TRP A 312 -3.47 36.25 14.52
CA TRP A 312 -4.03 35.17 13.73
C TRP A 312 -3.64 35.25 12.25
N ALA A 313 -3.77 36.41 11.62
CA ALA A 313 -3.41 36.59 10.21
C ALA A 313 -1.93 36.28 9.92
N ARG A 314 -1.02 36.67 10.83
CA ARG A 314 0.43 36.40 10.72
C ARG A 314 0.74 34.91 10.85
N ASP A 315 0.14 34.23 11.81
CA ASP A 315 0.48 32.84 12.13
C ASP A 315 -0.29 31.81 11.27
N PHE A 316 -1.44 32.20 10.72
CA PHE A 316 -2.35 31.29 10.03
C PHE A 316 -1.73 30.52 8.86
N PRO A 317 -0.97 31.14 7.93
CA PRO A 317 -0.35 30.39 6.82
C PRO A 317 0.60 29.29 7.31
N THR A 318 1.37 29.57 8.37
CA THR A 318 2.28 28.60 8.99
C THR A 318 1.52 27.48 9.67
N ALA A 319 0.45 27.80 10.41
CA ALA A 319 -0.39 26.80 11.05
C ALA A 319 -1.08 25.88 10.03
N CYS A 320 -1.58 26.44 8.93
CA CYS A 320 -2.17 25.70 7.81
C CYS A 320 -1.15 24.72 7.20
N TYR A 321 0.06 25.19 6.91
CA TYR A 321 1.16 24.35 6.42
C TYR A 321 1.46 23.20 7.38
N GLU A 322 1.62 23.48 8.67
CA GLU A 322 1.95 22.46 9.67
C GLU A 322 0.82 21.43 9.86
N GLN A 323 -0.44 21.85 9.76
CA GLN A 323 -1.57 20.94 9.78
C GLN A 323 -1.52 19.96 8.60
N GLN A 324 -1.29 20.45 7.38
CA GLN A 324 -1.19 19.57 6.20
C GLN A 324 0.03 18.66 6.27
N ARG A 325 1.16 19.17 6.77
CA ARG A 325 2.35 18.36 7.03
C ARG A 325 2.07 17.22 8.01
N ARG A 326 1.33 17.48 9.10
CA ARG A 326 0.93 16.43 10.07
C ARG A 326 0.02 15.39 9.43
N LYS A 327 -0.95 15.80 8.60
CA LYS A 327 -1.82 14.87 7.85
C LYS A 327 -1.01 13.98 6.92
N LEU A 328 -0.07 14.55 6.17
CA LEU A 328 0.84 13.81 5.31
C LEU A 328 1.68 12.81 6.11
N SER A 329 2.29 13.24 7.22
CA SER A 329 3.06 12.35 8.10
C SER A 329 2.20 11.22 8.68
N ARG A 330 0.93 11.49 9.03
CA ARG A 330 -0.01 10.48 9.51
C ARG A 330 -0.29 9.42 8.44
N LEU A 331 -0.60 9.84 7.21
CA LEU A 331 -0.82 8.94 6.07
C LEU A 331 0.41 8.07 5.81
N ILE A 332 1.62 8.65 5.84
CA ILE A 332 2.86 7.87 5.69
C ILE A 332 3.02 6.86 6.83
N GLY A 333 2.71 7.24 8.07
CA GLY A 333 2.74 6.33 9.22
C GLY A 333 1.77 5.15 9.05
N GLU A 334 0.55 5.43 8.60
CA GLU A 334 -0.51 4.44 8.34
C GLU A 334 -0.07 3.40 7.29
N LEU A 335 0.79 3.74 6.33
CA LEU A 335 1.32 2.77 5.35
C LEU A 335 2.07 1.60 5.98
N THR A 336 2.72 1.85 7.13
CA THR A 336 3.54 0.87 7.86
C THR A 336 2.88 0.31 9.11
N ALA A 337 1.68 0.80 9.44
CA ALA A 337 0.97 0.38 10.64
C ALA A 337 0.65 -1.12 10.60
N ARG A 338 0.76 -1.75 11.77
CA ARG A 338 0.34 -3.13 12.03
C ARG A 338 -0.49 -3.09 13.31
N ASP A 339 -1.77 -2.79 13.18
CA ASP A 339 -2.71 -2.86 14.30
C ASP A 339 -3.63 -4.09 14.16
N GLU A 340 -4.39 -4.39 15.21
CA GLU A 340 -5.26 -5.57 15.25
C GLU A 340 -6.42 -5.52 14.24
N GLU A 341 -6.70 -4.37 13.63
CA GLU A 341 -7.89 -4.12 12.78
C GLU A 341 -7.53 -3.78 11.32
N THR A 342 -6.30 -3.31 11.06
CA THR A 342 -5.82 -2.85 9.77
C THR A 342 -4.29 -3.02 9.63
N VAL A 343 -3.87 -3.52 8.46
CA VAL A 343 -2.46 -3.61 8.07
C VAL A 343 -2.21 -2.62 6.94
N GLY A 344 -1.23 -1.73 7.13
CA GLY A 344 -0.87 -0.71 6.15
C GLY A 344 -0.40 -1.31 4.83
N ALA A 345 -0.71 -0.64 3.71
CA ALA A 345 -0.44 -1.16 2.37
C ALA A 345 1.05 -1.52 2.13
N LEU A 346 1.99 -0.73 2.68
CA LEU A 346 3.43 -0.99 2.54
C LEU A 346 3.90 -2.15 3.42
N ALA A 347 3.26 -2.36 4.58
CA ALA A 347 3.48 -3.55 5.40
C ALA A 347 3.00 -4.82 4.67
N VAL A 348 1.82 -4.77 4.04
CA VAL A 348 1.31 -5.88 3.20
C VAL A 348 2.27 -6.18 2.04
N LEU A 349 2.76 -5.16 1.33
CA LEU A 349 3.74 -5.35 0.25
C LEU A 349 5.03 -6.01 0.74
N SER A 350 5.50 -5.66 1.94
CA SER A 350 6.68 -6.27 2.54
C SER A 350 6.45 -7.74 2.88
N ASP A 351 5.26 -8.07 3.38
CA ASP A 351 4.88 -9.44 3.73
C ASP A 351 4.73 -10.32 2.47
N LEU A 352 4.16 -9.76 1.39
CA LEU A 352 4.11 -10.41 0.08
C LEU A 352 5.52 -10.67 -0.48
N GLN A 353 6.41 -9.69 -0.44
CA GLN A 353 7.80 -9.88 -0.86
C GLN A 353 8.49 -10.99 -0.05
N ALA A 354 8.34 -10.97 1.28
CA ALA A 354 8.93 -11.99 2.15
C ALA A 354 8.34 -13.38 1.92
N GLN A 355 7.08 -13.46 1.49
CA GLN A 355 6.45 -14.71 1.08
C GLN A 355 7.06 -15.22 -0.23
N MET A 356 7.16 -14.38 -1.26
CA MET A 356 7.77 -14.75 -2.53
C MET A 356 9.23 -15.22 -2.36
N GLU A 357 9.99 -14.58 -1.47
CA GLU A 357 11.35 -15.02 -1.13
C GLU A 357 11.37 -16.40 -0.46
N ARG A 358 10.38 -16.73 0.38
CA ARG A 358 10.25 -18.06 1.01
C ARG A 358 9.89 -19.13 -0.02
N GLU A 359 8.96 -18.83 -0.92
CA GLU A 359 8.54 -19.73 -2.00
C GLU A 359 9.71 -20.02 -2.95
N TYR A 360 10.44 -18.97 -3.36
CA TYR A 360 11.64 -19.11 -4.18
C TYR A 360 12.68 -20.06 -3.56
N ARG A 361 12.98 -19.93 -2.25
CA ARG A 361 13.93 -20.82 -1.57
C ARG A 361 13.50 -22.29 -1.61
N VAL A 362 12.19 -22.55 -1.53
CA VAL A 362 11.65 -23.91 -1.63
C VAL A 362 11.82 -24.44 -3.05
N PHE A 363 11.56 -23.62 -4.06
CA PHE A 363 11.79 -23.99 -5.46
C PHE A 363 13.26 -24.25 -5.77
N GLU A 364 14.16 -23.44 -5.23
CA GLU A 364 15.60 -23.64 -5.38
C GLU A 364 16.05 -24.97 -4.74
N SER A 365 15.56 -25.25 -3.52
CA SER A 365 15.80 -26.54 -2.85
C SER A 365 15.25 -27.71 -3.68
N ALA A 366 14.04 -27.60 -4.20
CA ALA A 366 13.45 -28.63 -5.07
C ALA A 366 14.23 -28.80 -6.38
N ARG A 367 14.81 -27.73 -6.94
CA ARG A 367 15.67 -27.78 -8.13
C ARG A 367 16.93 -28.59 -7.87
N ALA A 368 17.56 -28.44 -6.71
CA ALA A 368 18.73 -29.23 -6.32
C ALA A 368 18.37 -30.72 -6.17
N GLU A 369 17.23 -31.03 -5.57
CA GLU A 369 16.73 -32.41 -5.44
C GLU A 369 16.38 -33.03 -6.79
N ALA A 370 15.72 -32.27 -7.69
CA ALA A 370 15.41 -32.72 -9.05
C ALA A 370 16.69 -32.98 -9.87
N CYS A 371 17.70 -32.12 -9.75
CA CYS A 371 19.01 -32.33 -10.36
C CYS A 371 19.64 -33.65 -9.89
N SER A 372 19.60 -33.91 -8.58
CA SER A 372 20.12 -35.13 -7.98
C SER A 372 19.37 -36.37 -8.47
N ALA A 373 18.04 -36.31 -8.56
CA ALA A 373 17.22 -37.40 -9.10
C ALA A 373 17.56 -37.69 -10.57
N GLN A 374 17.76 -36.64 -11.38
CA GLN A 374 18.16 -36.78 -12.78
C GLN A 374 19.55 -37.40 -12.92
N GLN A 375 20.50 -37.05 -12.06
CA GLN A 375 21.83 -37.67 -12.02
C GLN A 375 21.77 -39.15 -11.65
N ILE A 376 20.94 -39.53 -10.66
CA ILE A 376 20.73 -40.93 -10.27
C ILE A 376 20.11 -41.73 -11.43
N PHE A 377 19.15 -41.14 -12.14
CA PHE A 377 18.56 -41.75 -13.33
C PHE A 377 19.61 -41.98 -14.42
N ALA A 378 20.40 -40.94 -14.75
CA ALA A 378 21.47 -41.04 -15.73
C ALA A 378 22.49 -42.13 -15.38
N TRP A 379 22.95 -42.17 -14.13
CA TRP A 379 23.84 -43.23 -13.63
C TRP A 379 23.21 -44.61 -13.77
N THR A 380 21.94 -44.76 -13.40
CA THR A 380 21.23 -46.03 -13.49
C THR A 380 21.16 -46.54 -14.93
N ILE A 381 20.91 -45.65 -15.90
CA ILE A 381 20.88 -46.00 -17.33
C ILE A 381 22.27 -46.42 -17.84
N VAL A 382 23.33 -45.69 -17.47
CA VAL A 382 24.72 -45.98 -17.87
C VAL A 382 25.20 -47.35 -17.35
N GLU A 383 24.71 -47.79 -16.19
CA GLU A 383 25.07 -49.10 -15.63
C GLU A 383 24.33 -50.29 -16.23
N ILE A 384 23.23 -50.07 -16.98
CA ILE A 384 22.40 -51.15 -17.55
C ILE A 384 23.24 -52.10 -18.41
N PRO A 385 24.00 -51.65 -19.44
CA PRO A 385 24.78 -52.53 -20.31
C PRO A 385 25.61 -53.57 -19.56
N LYS A 386 26.44 -53.11 -18.61
CA LYS A 386 27.36 -53.96 -17.85
C LYS A 386 26.60 -54.92 -16.93
N LYS A 387 25.56 -54.45 -16.24
CA LYS A 387 24.74 -55.28 -15.35
C LYS A 387 24.00 -56.38 -16.13
N ILE A 388 23.49 -56.08 -17.32
CA ILE A 388 22.81 -57.05 -18.17
C ILE A 388 23.80 -58.04 -18.78
N ALA A 389 24.93 -57.57 -19.30
CA ALA A 389 25.95 -58.45 -19.89
C ALA A 389 26.53 -59.44 -18.85
N SER A 390 26.76 -58.99 -17.62
CA SER A 390 27.21 -59.85 -16.52
C SER A 390 26.17 -60.92 -16.13
N LYS A 391 24.89 -60.54 -16.05
CA LYS A 391 23.78 -61.49 -15.82
C LYS A 391 23.63 -62.49 -16.98
N TYR A 392 23.76 -62.01 -18.21
CA TYR A 392 23.74 -62.84 -19.42
C TYR A 392 24.85 -63.89 -19.37
N ARG A 393 26.09 -63.45 -19.09
CA ARG A 393 27.24 -64.33 -18.89
C ARG A 393 26.93 -65.38 -17.83
N SER A 394 26.56 -64.97 -16.63
CA SER A 394 26.33 -65.91 -15.52
C SER A 394 25.27 -66.96 -15.87
N LYS A 395 24.18 -66.56 -16.54
CA LYS A 395 23.10 -67.47 -16.91
C LYS A 395 23.53 -68.47 -17.98
N TYR A 396 24.04 -67.99 -19.12
CA TYR A 396 24.33 -68.87 -20.26
C TYR A 396 25.64 -69.64 -20.12
N GLN A 397 26.57 -69.16 -19.27
CA GLN A 397 27.74 -69.92 -18.85
C GLN A 397 27.33 -71.14 -18.02
N ASP A 398 26.39 -71.01 -17.08
CA ASP A 398 25.86 -72.16 -16.31
C ASP A 398 25.12 -73.17 -17.21
N VAL A 399 24.32 -72.67 -18.16
CA VAL A 399 23.64 -73.54 -19.14
C VAL A 399 24.66 -74.28 -20.02
N MET A 400 25.72 -73.62 -20.47
CA MET A 400 26.78 -74.27 -21.24
C MET A 400 27.60 -75.26 -20.39
N TYR A 401 27.84 -74.97 -19.11
CA TYR A 401 28.50 -75.92 -18.20
C TYR A 401 27.70 -77.21 -18.05
N LYS A 402 26.37 -77.12 -17.93
CA LYS A 402 25.48 -78.29 -17.91
C LYS A 402 25.56 -79.08 -19.22
N ALA A 403 25.55 -78.41 -20.37
CA ALA A 403 25.69 -79.06 -21.66
C ALA A 403 27.06 -79.78 -21.81
N ILE A 404 28.15 -79.15 -21.34
CA ILE A 404 29.49 -79.76 -21.32
C ILE A 404 29.51 -81.06 -20.50
N GLU A 405 28.87 -81.07 -19.34
CA GLU A 405 28.85 -82.22 -18.43
C GLU A 405 27.92 -83.35 -18.89
N GLN A 406 26.75 -83.00 -19.44
CA GLN A 406 25.65 -83.94 -19.67
C GLN A 406 25.53 -84.37 -21.14
N GLU A 407 25.90 -83.51 -22.10
CA GLU A 407 25.62 -83.72 -23.52
C GLU A 407 26.89 -83.81 -24.37
N TRP A 408 27.98 -83.12 -24.00
CA TRP A 408 29.20 -83.02 -24.83
C TRP A 408 30.37 -83.89 -24.32
N ASP A 409 30.10 -84.79 -23.37
CA ASP A 409 31.09 -85.72 -22.77
C ASP A 409 32.37 -85.03 -22.28
N GLY A 410 32.22 -83.86 -21.63
CA GLY A 410 33.33 -83.07 -21.11
C GLY A 410 34.22 -82.44 -22.19
N SER A 411 33.77 -82.39 -23.45
CA SER A 411 34.49 -81.76 -24.57
C SER A 411 33.83 -80.45 -24.99
N ILE A 412 34.62 -79.59 -25.66
CA ILE A 412 34.13 -78.35 -26.27
C ILE A 412 34.75 -78.21 -27.66
N SER A 413 33.93 -77.85 -28.65
CA SER A 413 34.37 -77.65 -30.02
C SER A 413 33.59 -76.50 -30.66
N GLU A 414 34.14 -75.92 -31.73
CA GLU A 414 33.49 -74.85 -32.48
C GLU A 414 32.08 -75.27 -32.97
N LYS A 415 31.91 -76.54 -33.37
CA LYS A 415 30.61 -77.07 -33.80
C LYS A 415 29.60 -77.07 -32.66
N TYR A 416 29.98 -77.55 -31.47
CA TYR A 416 29.08 -77.59 -30.31
C TYR A 416 28.70 -76.18 -29.84
N VAL A 417 29.66 -75.26 -29.82
CA VAL A 417 29.41 -73.87 -29.45
C VAL A 417 28.50 -73.18 -30.47
N LYS A 418 28.73 -73.32 -31.78
CA LYS A 418 27.86 -72.74 -32.82
C LYS A 418 26.42 -73.27 -32.71
N GLN A 419 26.26 -74.56 -32.47
CA GLN A 419 24.94 -75.16 -32.30
C GLN A 419 24.26 -74.64 -31.03
N PHE A 420 24.98 -74.57 -29.91
CA PHE A 420 24.47 -74.01 -28.66
C PHE A 420 23.97 -72.57 -28.78
N MET A 421 24.76 -71.70 -29.42
CA MET A 421 24.39 -70.29 -29.60
C MET A 421 23.13 -70.17 -30.47
N LYS A 422 22.98 -71.01 -31.49
CA LYS A 422 21.81 -71.04 -32.38
C LYS A 422 20.56 -71.55 -31.67
N ASP A 423 20.67 -72.65 -30.93
CA ASP A 423 19.53 -73.27 -30.24
C ASP A 423 19.00 -72.37 -29.11
N ASN A 424 19.87 -71.58 -28.49
CA ASN A 424 19.53 -70.66 -27.41
C ASN A 424 19.29 -69.21 -27.89
N GLU A 425 19.47 -68.89 -29.18
CA GLU A 425 19.46 -67.53 -29.72
C GLU A 425 18.21 -66.74 -29.31
N LYS A 426 17.02 -67.29 -29.61
CA LYS A 426 15.75 -66.64 -29.28
C LYS A 426 15.59 -66.43 -27.77
N GLY A 427 16.03 -67.40 -26.97
CA GLY A 427 16.00 -67.31 -25.51
C GLY A 427 16.95 -66.22 -24.98
N MET A 428 18.15 -66.12 -25.55
CA MET A 428 19.16 -65.12 -25.21
C MET A 428 18.68 -63.71 -25.55
N GLN A 429 18.15 -63.50 -26.76
CA GLN A 429 17.58 -62.22 -27.19
C GLN A 429 16.42 -61.79 -26.30
N LYS A 430 15.48 -62.72 -26.03
CA LYS A 430 14.34 -62.46 -25.14
C LYS A 430 14.81 -62.08 -23.72
N PHE A 431 15.76 -62.81 -23.16
CA PHE A 431 16.31 -62.53 -21.84
C PHE A 431 16.94 -61.13 -21.74
N ILE A 432 17.75 -60.75 -22.73
CA ILE A 432 18.39 -59.42 -22.75
C ILE A 432 17.33 -58.33 -22.87
N ALA A 433 16.35 -58.49 -23.77
CA ALA A 433 15.28 -57.52 -23.98
C ALA A 433 14.44 -57.31 -22.70
N GLU A 434 13.99 -58.39 -22.07
CA GLU A 434 13.19 -58.34 -20.84
C GLU A 434 13.98 -57.71 -19.67
N GLU A 435 15.25 -58.06 -19.50
CA GLU A 435 16.05 -57.51 -18.41
C GLU A 435 16.43 -56.03 -18.64
N VAL A 436 16.68 -55.61 -19.89
CA VAL A 436 16.88 -54.19 -20.24
C VAL A 436 15.61 -53.39 -19.95
N GLN A 437 14.46 -53.85 -20.46
CA GLN A 437 13.16 -53.21 -20.22
C GLN A 437 12.89 -53.06 -18.73
N LYS A 438 13.03 -54.15 -17.97
CA LYS A 438 12.83 -54.16 -16.51
C LYS A 438 13.73 -53.16 -15.77
N LYS A 439 14.99 -53.02 -16.18
CA LYS A 439 15.93 -52.06 -15.58
C LYS A 439 15.57 -50.61 -15.90
N ILE A 440 15.16 -50.35 -17.15
CA ILE A 440 14.71 -49.02 -17.58
C ILE A 440 13.41 -48.63 -16.85
N ASP A 441 12.43 -49.54 -16.77
CA ASP A 441 11.17 -49.29 -16.08
C ASP A 441 11.38 -49.02 -14.59
N ASN A 442 12.30 -49.74 -13.94
CA ASN A 442 12.66 -49.48 -12.56
C ASN A 442 13.34 -48.11 -12.39
N ALA A 443 14.24 -47.73 -13.30
CA ALA A 443 14.89 -46.41 -13.26
C ALA A 443 13.86 -45.28 -13.45
N ARG A 444 12.91 -45.47 -14.38
CA ARG A 444 11.78 -44.58 -14.63
C ARG A 444 10.89 -44.45 -13.39
N PHE A 445 10.50 -45.56 -12.76
CA PHE A 445 9.63 -45.57 -11.59
C PHE A 445 10.26 -44.81 -10.41
N VAL A 446 11.54 -45.06 -10.12
CA VAL A 446 12.27 -44.34 -9.07
C VAL A 446 12.34 -42.84 -9.35
N LEU A 447 12.57 -42.44 -10.62
CA LEU A 447 12.55 -41.04 -10.99
C LEU A 447 11.17 -40.42 -10.80
N GLN A 448 10.11 -41.10 -11.27
CA GLN A 448 8.74 -40.64 -11.13
C GLN A 448 8.35 -40.43 -9.66
N GLU A 449 8.62 -41.40 -8.80
CA GLU A 449 8.35 -41.31 -7.36
C GLU A 449 9.05 -40.10 -6.71
N LYS A 450 10.30 -39.81 -7.13
CA LYS A 450 11.03 -38.63 -6.64
C LYS A 450 10.36 -37.33 -7.06
N TYR A 451 9.90 -37.23 -8.31
CA TYR A 451 9.20 -36.06 -8.81
C TYR A 451 7.81 -35.88 -8.18
N GLU A 452 7.10 -36.96 -7.87
CA GLU A 452 5.83 -36.93 -7.12
C GLU A 452 6.03 -36.33 -5.72
N ARG A 453 7.04 -36.81 -4.97
CA ARG A 453 7.38 -36.26 -3.64
C ARG A 453 7.81 -34.79 -3.70
N LEU A 454 8.56 -34.39 -4.73
CA LEU A 454 8.94 -33.00 -4.95
C LEU A 454 7.73 -32.10 -5.20
N ASN A 455 6.76 -32.60 -5.97
CA ASN A 455 5.51 -31.91 -6.23
C ASN A 455 4.69 -31.71 -4.94
N GLU A 456 4.59 -32.73 -4.07
CA GLU A 456 3.93 -32.62 -2.76
C GLU A 456 4.60 -31.58 -1.85
N LYS A 457 5.95 -31.57 -1.80
CA LYS A 457 6.73 -30.59 -1.03
C LYS A 457 6.47 -29.16 -1.50
N ILE A 458 6.35 -28.96 -2.82
CA ILE A 458 6.00 -27.67 -3.43
C ILE A 458 4.55 -27.26 -3.09
N GLN A 459 3.61 -28.21 -3.08
CA GLN A 459 2.20 -27.94 -2.79
C GLN A 459 1.96 -27.43 -1.36
N HIS A 460 2.63 -28.02 -0.37
CA HIS A 460 2.48 -27.59 1.02
C HIS A 460 2.87 -26.12 1.24
N VAL A 461 3.83 -25.61 0.49
CA VAL A 461 4.26 -24.21 0.59
C VAL A 461 3.27 -23.29 -0.12
N GLY A 462 2.78 -23.67 -1.31
CA GLY A 462 1.74 -22.90 -2.03
C GLY A 462 0.40 -22.83 -1.27
N GLN A 463 0.05 -23.86 -0.49
CA GLN A 463 -1.18 -23.88 0.31
C GLN A 463 -1.05 -23.16 1.67
N MET A 464 0.15 -23.09 2.27
CA MET A 464 0.37 -22.34 3.52
C MET A 464 0.48 -20.82 3.30
N GLY A 465 0.77 -20.37 2.07
CA GLY A 465 1.03 -18.97 1.75
C GLY A 465 -0.21 -18.06 1.67
N PHE A 466 -1.38 -18.57 1.29
CA PHE A 466 -2.52 -17.70 0.95
C PHE A 466 -3.60 -17.56 2.03
N GLY A 467 -3.63 -18.45 3.03
CA GLY A 467 -4.76 -18.55 3.97
C GLY A 467 -4.52 -18.02 5.39
N SER A 468 -3.29 -17.66 5.77
CA SER A 468 -2.95 -17.43 7.18
C SER A 468 -2.52 -16.01 7.55
N ALA A 469 -2.32 -15.11 6.59
CA ALA A 469 -1.87 -13.74 6.86
C ALA A 469 -3.00 -12.68 6.95
N THR A 470 -4.25 -13.03 6.64
CA THR A 470 -5.38 -12.08 6.72
C THR A 470 -6.62 -12.75 7.27
N GLY A 471 -6.69 -12.83 8.60
CA GLY A 471 -7.91 -13.12 9.34
C GLY A 471 -8.88 -11.93 9.37
N MET A 472 -9.18 -11.30 8.23
CA MET A 472 -10.28 -10.34 8.09
C MET A 472 -10.97 -10.49 6.73
N ALA A 473 -12.22 -10.93 6.83
CA ALA A 473 -13.25 -11.16 5.82
C ALA A 473 -12.94 -10.85 4.34
N PHE A 474 -12.96 -11.89 3.51
CA PHE A 474 -13.50 -11.76 2.15
C PHE A 474 -14.49 -12.91 1.87
N SER A 475 -15.78 -12.59 1.93
CA SER A 475 -16.85 -13.41 1.36
C SER A 475 -16.84 -13.24 -0.16
N GLY A 476 -16.02 -14.01 -0.85
CA GLY A 476 -15.98 -14.05 -2.30
C GLY A 476 -15.68 -15.46 -2.74
N SER A 477 -16.71 -16.15 -3.25
CA SER A 477 -16.71 -17.51 -3.79
C SER A 477 -15.87 -17.70 -5.07
N GLY A 478 -14.74 -17.00 -5.20
CA GLY A 478 -13.88 -16.97 -6.39
C GLY A 478 -12.44 -17.46 -6.19
N PHE A 479 -12.07 -17.93 -5.00
CA PHE A 479 -10.71 -18.40 -4.72
C PHE A 479 -10.54 -19.89 -5.05
N GLN A 480 -10.27 -20.18 -6.32
CA GLN A 480 -9.44 -21.32 -6.67
C GLN A 480 -8.05 -20.78 -6.97
N TYR A 481 -7.11 -20.96 -6.03
CA TYR A 481 -5.70 -20.95 -6.36
C TYR A 481 -5.51 -21.96 -7.50
N LYS A 482 -5.33 -21.46 -8.73
CA LYS A 482 -4.83 -22.25 -9.84
C LYS A 482 -3.35 -22.52 -9.57
N GLY A 483 -3.09 -23.40 -8.62
CA GLY A 483 -1.84 -24.15 -8.50
C GLY A 483 -1.65 -25.13 -9.67
N THR A 484 -2.16 -24.76 -10.85
CA THR A 484 -2.23 -25.59 -12.04
C THR A 484 -0.96 -25.43 -12.87
N ASP A 485 -0.32 -24.26 -12.98
CA ASP A 485 0.82 -24.13 -13.89
C ASP A 485 2.08 -24.89 -13.42
N LEU A 486 2.41 -24.82 -12.12
CA LEU A 486 3.54 -25.60 -11.60
C LEU A 486 3.24 -27.11 -11.59
N LYS A 487 2.02 -27.46 -11.17
CA LYS A 487 1.53 -28.85 -11.12
C LYS A 487 1.45 -29.48 -12.50
N GLU A 488 0.88 -28.78 -13.47
CA GLU A 488 0.73 -29.21 -14.85
C GLU A 488 2.07 -29.23 -15.56
N ASN A 489 2.99 -28.30 -15.32
CA ASN A 489 4.29 -28.35 -15.99
C ASN A 489 5.23 -29.42 -15.42
N LEU A 490 5.26 -29.60 -14.09
CA LEU A 490 6.05 -30.67 -13.48
C LEU A 490 5.45 -32.05 -13.81
N TRP A 491 4.14 -32.21 -13.66
CA TRP A 491 3.47 -33.50 -13.85
C TRP A 491 3.21 -33.78 -15.33
N ASN A 492 2.69 -32.86 -16.15
CA ASN A 492 2.58 -33.13 -17.60
C ASN A 492 3.97 -33.32 -18.24
N GLY A 493 5.03 -32.66 -17.74
CA GLY A 493 6.40 -32.89 -18.21
C GLY A 493 6.93 -34.29 -17.90
N VAL A 494 6.65 -34.80 -16.69
CA VAL A 494 7.02 -36.16 -16.26
C VAL A 494 6.11 -37.22 -16.90
N ASP A 495 4.81 -37.01 -16.99
CA ASP A 495 3.85 -37.94 -17.61
C ASP A 495 4.04 -38.02 -19.12
N LEU A 496 4.10 -36.89 -19.83
CA LEU A 496 4.37 -36.86 -21.28
C LEU A 496 5.81 -37.25 -21.59
N GLY A 497 6.77 -36.96 -20.71
CA GLY A 497 8.16 -37.33 -20.87
C GLY A 497 8.40 -38.82 -20.72
N LEU A 498 7.80 -39.42 -19.70
CA LEU A 498 7.97 -40.82 -19.37
C LEU A 498 7.00 -41.73 -20.13
N ASN A 499 5.76 -41.31 -20.42
CA ASN A 499 4.84 -42.10 -21.27
C ASN A 499 5.20 -42.05 -22.75
N ALA A 500 5.84 -40.96 -23.23
CA ALA A 500 6.40 -40.94 -24.60
C ALA A 500 7.59 -41.88 -24.76
N LEU A 501 8.20 -42.34 -23.66
CA LEU A 501 9.16 -43.45 -23.65
C LEU A 501 8.45 -44.81 -23.67
N ALA A 502 7.41 -44.97 -24.50
CA ALA A 502 6.79 -46.27 -24.80
C ALA A 502 7.79 -47.13 -25.59
N LEU A 503 8.81 -47.64 -24.89
CA LEU A 503 10.00 -48.25 -25.46
C LEU A 503 9.76 -49.67 -25.98
N GLY A 504 8.57 -50.25 -25.81
CA GLY A 504 8.30 -51.63 -26.23
C GLY A 504 8.60 -51.90 -27.71
N GLY A 505 8.25 -50.96 -28.60
CA GLY A 505 8.56 -51.05 -30.04
C GLY A 505 10.02 -50.68 -30.37
N ALA A 506 10.57 -49.67 -29.70
CA ALA A 506 11.93 -49.19 -29.93
C ALA A 506 13.00 -50.17 -29.41
N LEU A 507 12.79 -50.77 -28.23
CA LEU A 507 13.64 -51.81 -27.66
C LEU A 507 13.60 -53.08 -28.52
N ALA A 508 12.43 -53.50 -29.02
CA ALA A 508 12.34 -54.61 -29.97
C ALA A 508 13.18 -54.37 -31.23
N ALA A 509 13.24 -53.13 -31.74
CA ALA A 509 14.07 -52.75 -32.87
C ALA A 509 15.58 -52.80 -32.59
N LEU A 510 16.03 -52.50 -31.35
CA LEU A 510 17.45 -52.62 -30.95
C LEU A 510 18.01 -54.05 -31.14
N PHE A 511 17.15 -55.06 -31.02
CA PHE A 511 17.53 -56.48 -31.04
C PHE A 511 17.36 -57.14 -32.41
N SER A 512 16.93 -56.41 -33.44
CA SER A 512 16.57 -56.96 -34.75
C SER A 512 17.75 -57.44 -35.61
N THR A 513 18.96 -56.88 -35.45
CA THR A 513 20.14 -57.26 -36.27
C THR A 513 21.50 -57.16 -35.55
N GLY A 514 21.83 -56.03 -34.91
CA GLY A 514 23.17 -55.79 -34.34
C GLY A 514 23.50 -56.57 -33.06
N VAL A 515 22.58 -56.63 -32.09
CA VAL A 515 22.75 -57.40 -30.86
C VAL A 515 22.59 -58.91 -31.13
N ALA A 516 21.70 -59.27 -32.06
CA ALA A 516 21.55 -60.64 -32.55
C ALA A 516 22.86 -61.20 -33.15
N ALA A 517 23.61 -60.37 -33.89
CA ALA A 517 24.90 -60.76 -34.45
C ALA A 517 25.97 -61.06 -33.37
N VAL A 518 25.99 -60.30 -32.27
CA VAL A 518 26.90 -60.56 -31.12
C VAL A 518 26.57 -61.91 -30.48
N ILE A 519 25.28 -62.21 -30.32
CA ILE A 519 24.78 -63.47 -29.73
C ILE A 519 25.05 -64.68 -30.64
N THR A 520 25.05 -64.51 -31.97
CA THR A 520 25.12 -65.63 -32.93
C THR A 520 26.53 -65.96 -33.45
N LEU A 521 27.47 -65.02 -33.40
CA LEU A 521 28.86 -65.23 -33.80
C LEU A 521 29.74 -65.57 -32.58
N PRO A 522 30.07 -66.85 -32.32
CA PRO A 522 30.98 -67.20 -31.25
C PRO A 522 32.37 -66.62 -31.52
N VAL A 523 33.01 -66.06 -30.49
CA VAL A 523 34.40 -65.64 -30.60
C VAL A 523 35.25 -66.91 -30.64
N ILE A 524 36.10 -67.03 -31.66
CA ILE A 524 36.97 -68.19 -31.84
C ILE A 524 38.06 -68.13 -30.77
N ILE A 525 37.87 -68.92 -29.71
CA ILE A 525 38.91 -69.21 -28.72
C ILE A 525 39.59 -70.50 -29.15
N GLY A 526 40.91 -70.59 -28.95
CA GLY A 526 41.66 -71.82 -29.21
C GLY A 526 41.13 -72.98 -28.36
N PHE A 527 40.18 -73.74 -28.90
CA PHE A 527 39.69 -74.97 -28.29
C PHE A 527 40.81 -76.02 -28.40
N ALA A 528 41.71 -76.05 -27.42
CA ALA A 528 42.75 -77.08 -27.34
C ALA A 528 42.07 -78.44 -27.46
N ALA A 529 42.61 -79.34 -28.29
CA ALA A 529 42.03 -80.66 -28.55
C ALA A 529 41.86 -81.47 -27.26
N VAL A 530 40.71 -81.34 -26.59
CA VAL A 530 40.36 -81.99 -25.32
C VAL A 530 40.33 -83.53 -25.47
N LYS A 531 40.24 -84.02 -26.72
CA LYS A 531 40.20 -85.44 -27.09
C LYS A 531 41.39 -86.28 -26.61
N HIS A 532 42.59 -85.70 -26.39
CA HIS A 532 43.81 -86.46 -26.06
C HIS A 532 44.16 -86.53 -24.56
N ILE A 533 43.39 -85.87 -23.69
CA ILE A 533 43.63 -85.84 -22.23
C ILE A 533 43.04 -87.11 -21.61
N LYS A 534 43.72 -87.86 -20.74
CA LYS A 534 43.18 -89.17 -20.25
C LYS A 534 42.21 -89.08 -19.06
N GLY A 535 42.16 -87.97 -18.31
CA GLY A 535 41.29 -87.80 -17.13
C GLY A 535 39.96 -87.08 -17.42
N LYS A 536 38.83 -87.66 -16.97
CA LYS A 536 37.47 -87.09 -17.17
C LYS A 536 37.30 -85.73 -16.48
N GLU A 537 37.78 -85.59 -15.26
CA GLU A 537 37.69 -84.33 -14.49
C GLU A 537 38.52 -83.20 -15.12
N GLU A 538 39.72 -83.51 -15.60
CA GLU A 538 40.63 -82.53 -16.23
C GLU A 538 40.08 -82.04 -17.58
N ARG A 539 39.42 -82.92 -18.35
CA ARG A 539 38.71 -82.56 -19.59
C ARG A 539 37.59 -81.56 -19.31
N ILE A 540 36.73 -81.86 -18.33
CA ILE A 540 35.61 -81.00 -17.94
C ILE A 540 36.12 -79.64 -17.44
N ALA A 541 37.18 -79.61 -16.63
CA ALA A 541 37.76 -78.36 -16.12
C ALA A 541 38.28 -77.45 -17.25
N LYS A 542 38.99 -78.01 -18.23
CA LYS A 542 39.48 -77.25 -19.40
C LYS A 542 38.34 -76.78 -20.32
N ALA A 543 37.31 -77.61 -20.52
CA ALA A 543 36.13 -77.22 -21.29
C ALA A 543 35.35 -76.08 -20.61
N LYS A 544 35.19 -76.12 -19.28
CA LYS A 544 34.59 -75.03 -18.50
C LYS A 544 35.45 -73.76 -18.52
N ALA A 545 36.77 -73.87 -18.47
CA ALA A 545 37.66 -72.71 -18.61
C ALA A 545 37.50 -72.02 -19.98
N ALA A 546 37.47 -72.79 -21.07
CA ALA A 546 37.24 -72.24 -22.41
C ALA A 546 35.85 -71.58 -22.55
N ALA A 547 34.80 -72.17 -21.97
CA ALA A 547 33.48 -71.57 -21.91
C ALA A 547 33.46 -70.27 -21.08
N LYS A 548 34.20 -70.22 -19.96
CA LYS A 548 34.34 -69.01 -19.14
C LYS A 548 34.97 -67.85 -19.92
N ASP A 549 36.00 -68.12 -20.71
CA ASP A 549 36.68 -67.11 -21.54
C ASP A 549 35.78 -66.66 -22.70
N LEU A 550 35.02 -67.59 -23.29
CA LEU A 550 34.04 -67.27 -24.35
C LEU A 550 33.00 -66.27 -23.84
N PHE A 551 32.39 -66.55 -22.69
CA PHE A 551 31.38 -65.67 -22.13
C PHE A 551 31.97 -64.38 -21.56
N ALA A 552 33.26 -64.34 -21.19
CA ALA A 552 33.94 -63.09 -20.84
C ALA A 552 34.04 -62.15 -22.05
N GLN A 553 34.49 -62.67 -23.20
CA GLN A 553 34.59 -61.87 -24.43
C GLN A 553 33.20 -61.49 -25.00
N GLN A 554 32.21 -62.36 -24.83
CA GLN A 554 30.82 -62.03 -25.19
C GLN A 554 30.21 -60.98 -24.27
N GLU A 555 30.54 -60.98 -22.97
CA GLU A 555 30.14 -59.93 -22.03
C GLU A 555 30.67 -58.56 -22.48
N ASP A 556 31.95 -58.47 -22.85
CA ASP A 556 32.55 -57.21 -23.33
C ASP A 556 31.88 -56.71 -24.63
N ARG A 557 31.67 -57.60 -25.60
CA ARG A 557 31.00 -57.25 -26.88
C ARG A 557 29.55 -56.84 -26.68
N LEU A 558 28.82 -57.59 -25.85
CA LEU A 558 27.42 -57.29 -25.52
C LEU A 558 27.32 -55.96 -24.77
N THR A 559 28.23 -55.69 -23.83
CA THR A 559 28.31 -54.40 -23.13
C THR A 559 28.51 -53.26 -24.11
N ALA A 560 29.50 -53.36 -25.00
CA ALA A 560 29.77 -52.31 -26.00
C ALA A 560 28.57 -52.07 -26.92
N LYS A 561 27.91 -53.13 -27.40
CA LYS A 561 26.76 -53.00 -28.29
C LYS A 561 25.52 -52.43 -27.58
N LEU A 562 25.30 -52.81 -26.32
CA LEU A 562 24.23 -52.23 -25.51
C LEU A 562 24.49 -50.75 -25.19
N ILE A 563 25.75 -50.34 -24.96
CA ILE A 563 26.12 -48.93 -24.80
C ILE A 563 25.78 -48.15 -26.07
N GLU A 564 26.23 -48.61 -27.24
CA GLU A 564 25.93 -47.98 -28.54
C GLU A 564 24.42 -47.80 -28.72
N LYS A 565 23.65 -48.86 -28.49
CA LYS A 565 22.19 -48.87 -28.69
C LYS A 565 21.41 -48.04 -27.68
N LEU A 566 21.83 -47.98 -26.42
CA LEU A 566 21.20 -47.10 -25.43
C LEU A 566 21.56 -45.63 -25.66
N ASN A 567 22.77 -45.34 -26.16
CA ASN A 567 23.15 -43.98 -26.53
C ASN A 567 22.37 -43.47 -27.75
N GLU A 568 22.10 -44.31 -28.76
CA GLU A 568 21.23 -43.96 -29.90
C GLU A 568 19.82 -43.54 -29.47
N LEU A 569 19.29 -44.10 -28.38
CA LEU A 569 17.98 -43.75 -27.84
C LEU A 569 17.97 -42.43 -27.06
N ASP A 570 19.12 -41.97 -26.57
CA ASP A 570 19.28 -40.78 -25.73
C ASP A 570 18.19 -40.62 -24.64
N LEU A 571 17.93 -41.71 -23.92
CA LEU A 571 16.91 -41.73 -22.85
C LEU A 571 17.15 -40.63 -21.82
N VAL A 572 18.41 -40.38 -21.48
CA VAL A 572 18.80 -39.37 -20.50
C VAL A 572 18.51 -37.97 -21.00
N GLY A 573 18.88 -37.63 -22.24
CA GLY A 573 18.62 -36.32 -22.83
C GLY A 573 17.13 -36.06 -23.03
N GLN A 574 16.37 -37.05 -23.51
CA GLN A 574 14.92 -36.92 -23.69
C GLN A 574 14.20 -36.66 -22.36
N VAL A 575 14.53 -37.41 -21.31
CA VAL A 575 13.93 -37.22 -19.97
C VAL A 575 14.31 -35.85 -19.41
N ARG A 576 15.59 -35.48 -19.47
CA ARG A 576 16.09 -34.20 -18.94
C ARG A 576 15.35 -33.01 -19.56
N THR A 577 15.25 -32.99 -20.88
CA THR A 577 14.66 -31.88 -21.63
C THR A 577 13.16 -31.70 -21.32
N LYS A 578 12.44 -32.81 -21.08
CA LYS A 578 11.01 -32.78 -20.79
C LYS A 578 10.67 -32.58 -19.31
N THR A 579 11.62 -32.78 -18.40
CA THR A 579 11.41 -32.72 -16.94
C THR A 579 12.26 -31.62 -16.29
N TYR A 580 13.53 -31.90 -16.02
CA TYR A 580 14.44 -31.01 -15.28
C TYR A 580 14.63 -29.64 -15.94
N ASP A 581 14.88 -29.57 -17.26
CA ASP A 581 15.20 -28.29 -17.91
C ASP A 581 14.00 -27.33 -17.89
N LYS A 582 12.78 -27.84 -18.12
CA LYS A 582 11.54 -27.06 -17.99
C LYS A 582 11.33 -26.57 -16.56
N PHE A 583 11.55 -27.45 -15.58
CA PHE A 583 11.45 -27.08 -14.17
C PHE A 583 12.46 -25.99 -13.81
N SER A 584 13.72 -26.15 -14.20
CA SER A 584 14.78 -25.16 -13.95
C SER A 584 14.46 -23.81 -14.59
N GLN A 585 14.00 -23.79 -15.84
CA GLN A 585 13.65 -22.55 -16.53
C GLN A 585 12.55 -21.78 -15.80
N MET A 586 11.55 -22.48 -15.27
CA MET A 586 10.48 -21.89 -14.48
C MET A 586 10.98 -21.36 -13.12
N VAL A 587 11.87 -22.08 -12.44
CA VAL A 587 12.52 -21.58 -11.20
C VAL A 587 13.31 -20.32 -11.49
N ASP A 588 14.03 -20.24 -12.61
CA ASP A 588 14.78 -19.06 -13.02
C ASP A 588 13.84 -17.86 -13.33
N GLN A 589 12.67 -18.11 -13.93
CA GLN A 589 11.65 -17.07 -14.14
C GLN A 589 11.10 -16.55 -12.82
N HIS A 590 10.76 -17.44 -11.88
CA HIS A 590 10.28 -17.04 -10.56
C HIS A 590 11.35 -16.27 -9.77
N ALA A 591 12.62 -16.67 -9.88
CA ALA A 591 13.74 -15.95 -9.26
C ALA A 591 13.85 -14.49 -9.75
N ARG A 592 13.78 -14.28 -11.07
CA ARG A 592 13.82 -12.94 -11.67
C ARG A 592 12.67 -12.07 -11.19
N ALA A 593 11.46 -12.62 -11.18
CA ALA A 593 10.27 -11.91 -10.74
C ALA A 593 10.35 -11.49 -9.26
N THR A 594 10.75 -12.41 -8.38
CA THR A 594 10.96 -12.12 -6.95
C THR A 594 12.03 -11.05 -6.75
N GLN A 595 13.10 -11.06 -7.54
CA GLN A 595 14.14 -10.04 -7.50
C GLN A 595 13.64 -8.68 -7.97
N GLU A 596 12.97 -8.62 -9.13
CA GLU A 596 12.43 -7.38 -9.72
C GLU A 596 11.41 -6.73 -8.78
N ILE A 597 10.45 -7.51 -8.28
CA ILE A 597 9.45 -7.04 -7.31
C ILE A 597 10.12 -6.62 -5.99
N GLY A 598 11.10 -7.40 -5.52
CA GLY A 598 11.86 -7.07 -4.32
C GLY A 598 12.61 -5.73 -4.43
N VAL A 599 13.07 -5.35 -5.62
CA VAL A 599 13.65 -4.02 -5.88
C VAL A 599 12.58 -2.94 -5.73
N VAL A 600 11.42 -3.10 -6.34
CA VAL A 600 10.32 -2.12 -6.26
C VAL A 600 9.86 -1.91 -4.81
N VAL A 601 9.64 -3.00 -4.06
CA VAL A 601 9.18 -2.90 -2.67
C VAL A 601 10.25 -2.25 -1.77
N LYS A 602 11.53 -2.59 -1.95
CA LYS A 602 12.62 -1.95 -1.20
C LYS A 602 12.77 -0.47 -1.53
N ASP A 603 12.62 -0.10 -2.79
CA ASP A 603 12.68 1.29 -3.24
C ASP A 603 11.52 2.12 -2.68
N LEU A 604 10.30 1.58 -2.66
CA LEU A 604 9.16 2.21 -1.98
C LEU A 604 9.41 2.37 -0.47
N ARG A 605 9.92 1.34 0.21
CA ARG A 605 10.26 1.43 1.64
C ARG A 605 11.30 2.52 1.90
N HIS A 606 12.35 2.58 1.09
CA HIS A 606 13.39 3.59 1.20
C HIS A 606 12.82 5.00 0.99
N PHE A 607 11.98 5.18 -0.04
CA PHE A 607 11.34 6.46 -0.35
C PHE A 607 10.47 6.98 0.82
N PHE A 608 9.73 6.09 1.50
CA PHE A 608 8.94 6.45 2.67
C PHE A 608 9.72 6.47 3.99
N GLY A 609 11.04 6.28 3.97
CA GLY A 609 11.89 6.32 5.17
C GLY A 609 11.72 5.12 6.11
N VAL A 610 11.20 4.01 5.59
CA VAL A 610 10.96 2.77 6.33
C VAL A 610 12.21 1.92 6.25
N LYS A 611 12.87 1.69 7.40
CA LYS A 611 14.03 0.81 7.50
C LYS A 611 13.65 -0.65 7.35
#